data_AF-C7C291-F1
#
_entry.id   AF-C7C291-F1
#
_cell.length_a   1.000
_cell.length_b   1.000
_cell.length_c   1.000
_cell.angle_alpha   90.00
_cell.angle_beta   90.00
_cell.angle_gamma   90.00
#
_symmetry.space_group_name_H-M   'P 1'
#
loop_
_entity.id
_entity.type
_entity.pdbx_description
1 polymer ?
#
loop_
_entity_poly.entity_id
_entity_poly.type
_entity_poly.pdbx_seq_one_letter_code
_entity_poly.pdbx_strand_id
1 'polypeptide(L)'
;TEFADMRTAYDALDERLKHQIVDLVCLHSSMYSRGKLGLTEFTEEERIVFKPVRQRLVRRHPVTGRKSLFLSAHAGEIEGMSIPEARMLLLDLTEFATREHFVCAHVWRINDFVMWDNR
;
A
#
# COMPACT_ATOMS: atom_id res chain seq x y z
N THR A 1 -3.76 15.12 9.31
CA THR A 1 -3.83 13.80 8.64
C THR A 1 -3.59 14.02 7.17
N GLU A 2 -2.79 13.17 6.54
CA GLU A 2 -2.53 13.26 5.11
C GLU A 2 -3.17 12.10 4.37
N PHE A 3 -3.66 12.37 3.16
CA PHE A 3 -4.30 11.39 2.29
C PHE A 3 -3.65 11.44 0.91
N ALA A 4 -3.13 10.32 0.44
CA ALA A 4 -2.55 10.20 -0.89
C ALA A 4 -3.54 9.54 -1.86
N ASP A 5 -3.77 10.15 -3.03
CA ASP A 5 -4.66 9.59 -4.06
C ASP A 5 -3.95 8.52 -4.89
N MET A 6 -4.13 7.26 -4.48
CA MET A 6 -3.54 6.10 -5.16
C MET A 6 -4.01 5.87 -6.59
N ARG A 7 -5.14 6.48 -6.99
CA ARG A 7 -5.65 6.39 -8.37
C ARG A 7 -4.87 7.34 -9.26
N THR A 8 -4.66 8.57 -8.79
CA THR A 8 -3.89 9.59 -9.51
C THR A 8 -2.41 9.21 -9.58
N ALA A 9 -1.87 8.62 -8.50
CA ALA A 9 -0.54 8.01 -8.52
C ALA A 9 -0.43 6.89 -9.58
N TYR A 10 -1.40 5.96 -9.65
CA TYR A 10 -1.39 4.92 -10.67
C TYR A 10 -1.40 5.48 -12.10
N ASP A 11 -2.27 6.45 -12.36
CA ASP A 11 -2.41 7.03 -13.71
C ASP A 11 -1.13 7.74 -14.18
N ALA A 12 -0.36 8.31 -13.25
CA ALA A 12 0.90 9.01 -13.51
C ALA A 12 2.13 8.10 -13.71
N LEU A 13 2.01 6.78 -13.47
CA LEU A 13 3.10 5.85 -13.76
C LEU A 13 3.32 5.72 -15.28
N ASP A 14 4.55 5.42 -15.68
CA ASP A 14 4.83 5.06 -17.07
C ASP A 14 4.21 3.69 -17.43
N GLU A 15 3.92 3.49 -18.72
CA GLU A 15 3.22 2.29 -19.19
C GLU A 15 4.02 1.00 -18.96
N ARG A 16 5.35 1.06 -19.01
CA ARG A 16 6.20 -0.11 -18.75
C ARG A 16 6.02 -0.56 -17.31
N LEU A 17 6.05 0.36 -16.36
CA LEU A 17 5.85 0.05 -14.95
C LEU A 17 4.42 -0.41 -14.68
N LYS A 18 3.39 0.22 -15.28
CA LYS A 18 2.00 -0.24 -15.18
C LYS A 18 1.85 -1.69 -15.63
N HIS A 19 2.47 -2.07 -16.75
CA HIS A 19 2.46 -3.43 -17.26
C HIS A 19 3.19 -4.41 -16.33
N GLN A 20 4.31 -3.98 -15.73
CA GLN A 20 5.07 -4.81 -14.80
C GLN A 20 4.27 -5.13 -13.52
N ILE A 21 3.48 -4.19 -13.01
CA ILE A 21 2.85 -4.32 -11.69
C ILE A 21 1.39 -4.80 -11.71
N VAL A 22 0.74 -4.82 -12.88
CA VAL A 22 -0.73 -4.99 -13.00
C VAL A 22 -1.25 -6.29 -12.36
N ASP A 23 -0.48 -7.37 -12.46
CA ASP A 23 -0.88 -8.69 -11.95
C ASP A 23 -0.20 -9.08 -10.63
N LEU A 24 0.67 -8.23 -10.09
CA LEU A 24 1.40 -8.55 -8.87
C LEU A 24 0.46 -8.71 -7.66
N VAL A 25 0.81 -9.69 -6.83
CA VAL A 25 0.11 -10.00 -5.58
C VAL A 25 1.06 -9.75 -4.42
N CYS A 26 0.69 -8.84 -3.54
CA CYS A 26 1.41 -8.53 -2.31
C CYS A 26 0.90 -9.38 -1.15
N LEU A 27 1.78 -9.73 -0.22
CA LEU A 27 1.41 -10.28 1.08
C LEU A 27 1.36 -9.15 2.11
N HIS A 28 0.18 -8.97 2.71
CA HIS A 28 -0.07 -7.96 3.72
C HIS A 28 -0.17 -8.59 5.11
N SER A 29 0.54 -8.01 6.08
CA SER A 29 0.49 -8.42 7.49
C SER A 29 0.88 -7.25 8.39
N SER A 30 0.25 -7.19 9.57
CA SER A 30 0.67 -6.32 10.67
C SER A 30 2.10 -6.61 11.14
N MET A 31 2.59 -7.84 10.97
CA MET A 31 3.98 -8.20 11.29
C MET A 31 4.97 -7.40 10.44
N TYR A 32 4.67 -7.16 9.15
CA TYR A 32 5.57 -6.40 8.28
C TYR A 32 5.66 -4.93 8.69
N SER A 33 4.53 -4.28 8.99
CA SER A 33 4.52 -2.88 9.44
C SER A 33 5.15 -2.71 10.83
N ARG A 34 4.91 -3.66 11.75
CA ARG A 34 5.50 -3.66 13.09
C ARG A 34 7.01 -3.94 13.03
N GLY A 35 7.44 -4.84 12.16
CA GLY A 35 8.85 -5.12 11.92
C GLY A 35 9.64 -3.90 11.43
N LYS A 36 9.03 -3.02 10.64
CA LYS A 36 9.64 -1.72 10.24
C LYS A 36 9.89 -0.79 11.43
N LEU A 37 9.18 -0.99 12.55
CA LEU A 37 9.36 -0.26 13.81
C LEU A 37 10.28 -0.99 14.80
N GLY A 38 10.91 -2.11 14.38
CA GLY A 38 11.77 -2.94 15.24
C GLY A 38 11.03 -3.97 16.09
N LEU A 39 9.71 -4.09 15.94
CA LEU A 39 8.90 -5.08 16.67
C LEU A 39 8.87 -6.39 15.88
N THR A 40 9.82 -7.27 16.15
CA THR A 40 10.01 -8.54 15.41
C THR A 40 9.65 -9.78 16.21
N GLU A 41 9.47 -9.65 17.52
CA GLU A 41 9.05 -10.73 18.40
C GLU A 41 7.53 -10.80 18.44
N PHE A 42 6.99 -11.94 18.01
CA PHE A 42 5.56 -12.22 18.00
C PHE A 42 5.32 -13.57 18.65
N THR A 43 4.31 -13.65 19.52
CA THR A 43 3.86 -14.94 20.06
C THR A 43 3.29 -15.83 18.96
N GLU A 44 3.10 -17.12 19.22
CA GLU A 44 2.51 -18.02 18.23
C GLU A 44 1.07 -17.62 17.90
N GLU A 45 0.30 -17.18 18.88
CA GLU A 45 -1.06 -16.67 18.70
C GLU A 45 -1.06 -15.44 17.79
N GLU A 46 -0.13 -14.49 18.00
CA GLU A 46 0.01 -13.31 17.14
C GLU A 46 0.40 -13.67 15.71
N ARG A 47 1.26 -14.68 15.51
CA ARG A 47 1.64 -15.16 14.17
C ARG A 47 0.45 -15.76 13.41
N ILE A 48 -0.44 -16.44 14.12
CA ILE A 48 -1.69 -16.98 13.55
C ILE A 48 -2.64 -15.82 13.19
N VAL A 49 -2.85 -14.87 14.11
CA VAL A 49 -3.76 -13.73 13.88
C VAL A 49 -3.25 -12.80 12.76
N PHE A 50 -1.95 -12.55 12.69
CA PHE A 50 -1.33 -11.68 11.70
C PHE A 50 -0.82 -12.44 10.48
N LYS A 51 -1.27 -13.68 10.25
CA LYS A 51 -0.88 -14.46 9.08
C LYS A 51 -1.02 -13.63 7.81
N PRO A 52 0.03 -13.54 6.95
CA PRO A 52 -0.03 -12.72 5.75
C PRO A 52 -1.18 -13.10 4.82
N VAL A 53 -1.87 -12.08 4.31
CA VAL A 53 -3.00 -12.23 3.38
C VAL A 53 -2.65 -11.66 2.01
N ARG A 54 -3.18 -12.29 0.96
CA ARG A 54 -2.92 -11.92 -0.43
C ARG A 54 -3.78 -10.72 -0.83
N GLN A 55 -3.17 -9.72 -1.45
CA GLN A 55 -3.83 -8.54 -2.02
C GLN A 55 -3.24 -8.21 -3.38
N ARG A 56 -4.06 -7.76 -4.34
CA ARG A 56 -3.55 -7.25 -5.62
C ARG A 56 -2.86 -5.91 -5.41
N LEU A 57 -1.68 -5.72 -5.99
CA LEU A 57 -0.97 -4.44 -5.98
C LEU A 57 -1.72 -3.37 -6.78
N VAL A 58 -2.42 -3.77 -7.85
CA VAL A 58 -3.30 -2.88 -8.62
C VAL A 58 -4.75 -3.32 -8.42
N ARG A 59 -5.56 -2.44 -7.84
CA ARG A 59 -7.00 -2.66 -7.66
C ARG A 59 -7.81 -1.93 -8.70
N ARG A 60 -9.03 -2.40 -8.91
CA ARG A 60 -10.05 -1.70 -9.68
C ARG A 60 -11.20 -1.34 -8.76
N HIS A 61 -11.52 -0.06 -8.67
CA HIS A 61 -12.62 0.41 -7.84
C HIS A 61 -13.97 -0.05 -8.43
N PRO A 62 -14.87 -0.67 -7.64
CA PRO A 62 -16.07 -1.32 -8.18
C PRO A 62 -17.09 -0.36 -8.80
N VAL A 63 -17.18 0.87 -8.32
CA VAL A 63 -18.12 1.89 -8.84
C VAL A 63 -17.52 2.68 -10.00
N THR A 64 -16.39 3.36 -9.78
CA THR A 64 -15.76 4.23 -10.78
C THR A 64 -14.97 3.49 -11.85
N GLY A 65 -14.59 2.23 -11.62
CA GLY A 65 -13.75 1.46 -12.54
C GLY A 65 -12.29 1.93 -12.65
N ARG A 66 -11.90 2.99 -11.92
CA ARG A 66 -10.51 3.49 -11.86
C ARG A 66 -9.59 2.43 -11.28
N LYS A 67 -8.37 2.37 -11.80
CA LYS A 67 -7.30 1.60 -11.20
C LYS A 67 -6.60 2.41 -10.11
N SER A 68 -6.11 1.74 -9.08
CA SER A 68 -5.36 2.33 -7.96
C SER A 68 -4.24 1.40 -7.52
N LEU A 69 -3.16 1.98 -6.98
CA LEU A 69 -2.14 1.23 -6.27
C LEU A 69 -2.65 0.86 -4.87
N PHE A 70 -2.57 -0.40 -4.47
CA PHE A 70 -2.91 -0.82 -3.11
C PHE A 70 -1.66 -0.85 -2.22
N LEU A 71 -1.09 0.32 -1.98
CA LEU A 71 0.08 0.48 -1.13
C LEU A 71 -0.32 0.53 0.35
N SER A 72 0.52 -0.06 1.19
CA SER A 72 0.35 -0.03 2.63
C SER A 72 1.67 -0.36 3.32
N ALA A 73 1.88 0.19 4.52
CA ALA A 73 2.99 -0.23 5.38
C ALA A 73 2.96 -1.75 5.67
N HIS A 74 1.79 -2.38 5.58
CA HIS A 74 1.58 -3.81 5.76
C HIS A 74 2.04 -4.66 4.59
N ALA A 75 2.29 -4.11 3.40
CA ALA A 75 2.85 -4.88 2.29
C ALA A 75 4.34 -5.13 2.55
N GLY A 76 4.74 -6.40 2.65
CA GLY A 76 6.11 -6.78 2.96
C GLY A 76 6.81 -7.67 1.93
N GLU A 77 6.02 -8.39 1.12
CA GLU A 77 6.49 -9.36 0.12
C GLU A 77 5.57 -9.31 -1.11
N ILE A 78 6.09 -9.78 -2.25
CA ILE A 78 5.36 -9.94 -3.51
C ILE A 78 5.57 -11.37 -4.00
N GLU A 79 4.47 -12.05 -4.34
CA GLU A 79 4.52 -13.43 -4.84
C GLU A 79 5.38 -13.52 -6.12
N GLY A 80 6.30 -14.48 -6.15
CA GLY A 80 7.20 -14.70 -7.29
C GLY A 80 8.40 -13.75 -7.36
N MET A 81 8.60 -12.89 -6.36
CA MET A 81 9.78 -12.01 -6.25
C MET A 81 10.61 -12.35 -5.01
N SER A 82 11.91 -12.08 -5.05
CA SER A 82 12.72 -12.15 -3.83
C SER A 82 12.31 -11.04 -2.84
N ILE A 83 12.50 -11.28 -1.54
CA ILE A 83 12.15 -10.30 -0.49
C ILE A 83 12.84 -8.93 -0.73
N PRO A 84 14.15 -8.84 -1.05
CA PRO A 84 14.79 -7.56 -1.31
C PRO A 84 14.19 -6.82 -2.52
N GLU A 85 13.96 -7.51 -3.64
CA GLU A 85 13.39 -6.91 -4.85
C GLU A 85 11.96 -6.41 -4.60
N ALA A 86 11.14 -7.21 -3.91
CA ALA A 86 9.78 -6.84 -3.56
C ALA A 86 9.75 -5.58 -2.68
N ARG A 87 10.63 -5.51 -1.66
CA ARG A 87 10.70 -4.36 -0.76
C ARG A 87 11.21 -3.10 -1.46
N MET A 88 12.18 -3.22 -2.36
CA MET A 88 12.64 -2.10 -3.18
C MET A 88 11.52 -1.57 -4.07
N LEU A 89 10.81 -2.44 -4.79
CA LEU A 89 9.68 -2.03 -5.62
C LEU A 89 8.57 -1.34 -4.81
N LEU A 90 8.21 -1.90 -3.65
CA LEU A 90 7.21 -1.30 -2.77
C LEU A 90 7.67 0.05 -2.21
N LEU A 91 8.95 0.22 -1.92
CA LEU A 91 9.53 1.48 -1.46
C LEU A 91 9.46 2.54 -2.57
N ASP A 92 9.92 2.21 -3.78
CA ASP A 92 9.90 3.12 -4.94
C ASP A 92 8.47 3.58 -5.27
N LEU A 93 7.51 2.64 -5.28
CA LEU A 93 6.10 2.95 -5.51
C LEU A 93 5.50 3.81 -4.38
N THR A 94 5.89 3.55 -3.13
CA THR A 94 5.42 4.34 -1.98
C THR A 94 5.96 5.76 -2.06
N GLU A 95 7.26 5.93 -2.28
CA GLU A 95 7.90 7.24 -2.44
C GLU A 95 7.26 8.03 -3.59
N PHE A 96 7.01 7.37 -4.73
CA PHE A 96 6.33 8.01 -5.85
C PHE A 96 4.91 8.44 -5.49
N ALA A 97 4.11 7.54 -4.91
CA ALA A 97 2.69 7.76 -4.65
C ALA A 97 2.41 8.75 -3.51
N THR A 98 3.41 9.07 -2.68
CA THR A 98 3.31 10.06 -1.60
C THR A 98 3.98 11.40 -1.90
N ARG A 99 4.34 11.67 -3.16
CA ARG A 99 4.77 13.01 -3.60
C ARG A 99 3.65 14.04 -3.39
N GLU A 100 4.02 15.29 -3.10
CA GLU A 100 3.09 16.37 -2.75
C GLU A 100 1.91 16.53 -3.72
N HIS A 101 2.12 16.33 -5.02
CA HIS A 101 1.08 16.42 -6.05
C HIS A 101 -0.06 15.39 -5.91
N PHE A 102 0.15 14.32 -5.13
CA PHE A 102 -0.86 13.29 -4.86
C PHE A 102 -1.45 13.40 -3.45
N VAL A 103 -0.91 14.28 -2.60
CA VAL A 103 -1.22 14.32 -1.17
C VAL A 103 -2.12 15.51 -0.83
N CYS A 104 -3.18 15.22 -0.09
CA CYS A 104 -4.02 16.22 0.57
C CYS A 104 -3.72 16.20 2.08
N ALA A 105 -3.19 17.30 2.61
CA ALA A 105 -2.94 17.49 4.03
C ALA A 105 -4.15 18.16 4.70
N HIS A 106 -4.90 17.40 5.51
CA HIS A 106 -6.00 17.91 6.30
C HIS A 106 -5.50 18.45 7.65
N VAL A 107 -5.71 19.75 7.84
CA VAL A 107 -5.49 20.46 9.10
C VAL A 107 -6.78 20.43 9.91
N TRP A 108 -6.78 19.60 10.95
CA TRP A 108 -7.94 19.37 11.81
C TRP A 108 -8.41 20.63 12.54
N ARG A 109 -9.73 20.76 12.65
CA ARG A 109 -10.42 21.71 13.52
C ARG A 109 -11.33 20.96 14.49
N ILE A 110 -11.67 21.61 15.60
CA ILE A 110 -12.61 21.06 16.57
C ILE A 110 -13.93 20.76 15.86
N ASN A 111 -14.45 19.55 16.07
CA ASN A 111 -15.67 19.01 15.46
C ASN A 111 -15.60 18.64 13.97
N ASP A 112 -14.42 18.59 13.37
CA ASP A 112 -14.29 18.02 12.02
C ASP A 112 -14.62 16.52 12.01
N PHE A 113 -15.31 16.10 10.95
CA PHE A 113 -15.54 14.70 10.62
C PHE A 113 -15.02 14.43 9.21
N VAL A 114 -14.01 13.57 9.10
CA VAL A 114 -13.39 13.20 7.82
C VAL A 114 -13.65 11.72 7.57
N MET A 115 -14.15 11.41 6.38
CA MET A 115 -14.35 10.06 5.88
C MET A 115 -13.53 9.87 4.61
N TRP A 116 -12.90 8.71 4.47
CA TRP A 116 -12.09 8.37 3.31
C TRP A 116 -12.39 6.94 2.85
N ASP A 117 -12.03 6.65 1.60
CA ASP A 117 -12.11 5.31 1.02
C ASP A 117 -10.72 4.66 1.05
N ASN A 118 -10.61 3.46 1.62
CA ASN A 118 -9.35 2.71 1.68
C ASN A 118 -9.13 1.82 0.44
N ARG A 119 -10.05 1.84 -0.55
CA ARG A 119 -10.04 0.94 -1.72
C ARG A 119 -9.30 1.50 -2.93
#